data_AF-A0A950A665-F1
#
_entry.id   AF-A0A950A665-F1
#
_cell.length_a   1.000
_cell.length_b   1.000
_cell.length_c   1.000
_cell.angle_alpha   90.00
_cell.angle_beta   90.00
_cell.angle_gamma   90.00
#
_symmetry.space_group_name_H-M   'P 1'
#
loop_
_entity.id
_entity.type
_entity.pdbx_description
1 polymer ?
#
loop_
_entity_poly.entity_id
_entity_poly.type
_entity_poly.pdbx_seq_one_letter_code
_entity_poly.pdbx_strand_id
1 'polypeptide(L)'
;MPHYIYGIVEANRKPPAVRGIADARLKLVGGDVAAALVSDLPAGEVRLGREEMLTHARVLEKALARGTVLPMRFGVVMSDADEIRERLLDEHAADLRVQLDEFDGKIEVRIRAVYEEESLLRDVVRADPEIAAVRRSLSGQSEDATYYARIQLGERVAAGVERQRERDADEIIGSLAAVALAVDEGKTGHERVAVNASFLVERARLKEFNDILDAIAEAYAGRVRFKYTGPLPPHSFVQLAGSA
;
A
#
# COMPACT_ATOMS: atom_id res chain seq x y z
N MET A 1 13.80 27.45 -12.19
CA MET A 1 14.51 26.64 -11.18
C MET A 1 13.63 25.43 -10.95
N PRO A 2 14.16 24.21 -11.04
CA PRO A 2 13.33 23.03 -11.02
C PRO A 2 12.57 22.90 -9.69
N HIS A 3 11.36 22.39 -9.79
CA HIS A 3 10.47 22.13 -8.66
C HIS A 3 10.24 20.63 -8.52
N TYR A 4 10.42 20.13 -7.31
CA TYR A 4 9.98 18.79 -6.94
C TYR A 4 8.48 18.82 -6.62
N ILE A 5 7.71 17.89 -7.20
CA ILE A 5 6.26 17.83 -7.02
C ILE A 5 5.90 16.71 -6.04
N TYR A 6 5.24 17.06 -4.94
CA TYR A 6 4.80 16.08 -3.94
C TYR A 6 3.42 15.50 -4.30
N GLY A 7 2.48 16.36 -4.65
CA GLY A 7 1.06 16.02 -4.81
C GLY A 7 0.25 17.21 -5.29
N ILE A 8 -0.99 16.97 -5.68
CA ILE A 8 -1.98 17.99 -6.02
C ILE A 8 -2.94 18.16 -4.84
N VAL A 9 -3.30 19.40 -4.54
CA VAL A 9 -4.23 19.79 -3.48
C VAL A 9 -5.20 20.84 -4.01
N GLU A 10 -6.23 21.18 -3.24
CA GLU A 10 -7.13 22.29 -3.58
C GLU A 10 -6.38 23.65 -3.64
N ALA A 11 -6.76 24.52 -4.57
CA ALA A 11 -6.05 25.78 -4.84
C ALA A 11 -5.93 26.73 -3.63
N ASN A 12 -6.95 26.77 -2.77
CA ASN A 12 -7.05 27.73 -1.66
C ASN A 12 -6.33 27.28 -0.36
N ARG A 13 -5.50 26.23 -0.44
CA ARG A 13 -4.81 25.68 0.72
C ARG A 13 -3.56 26.46 1.11
N LYS A 14 -3.02 26.10 2.28
CA LYS A 14 -1.68 26.50 2.72
C LYS A 14 -0.78 25.27 2.79
N PRO A 15 0.48 25.36 2.34
CA PRO A 15 1.41 24.24 2.41
C PRO A 15 1.62 23.80 3.88
N PRO A 16 1.81 22.49 4.14
CA PRO A 16 2.07 21.97 5.49
C PRO A 16 3.30 22.63 6.11
N ALA A 17 3.26 22.84 7.43
CA ALA A 17 4.35 23.47 8.17
C ALA A 17 5.48 22.46 8.46
N VAL A 18 6.01 21.85 7.40
CA VAL A 18 7.13 20.92 7.41
C VAL A 18 8.10 21.26 6.29
N ARG A 19 9.27 20.66 6.36
CA ARG A 19 10.34 20.82 5.37
C ARG A 19 10.23 19.72 4.32
N GLY A 20 10.47 20.10 3.08
CA GLY A 20 10.56 19.19 1.94
C GLY A 20 11.96 18.60 1.80
N ILE A 21 12.18 17.94 0.66
CA ILE A 21 13.47 17.43 0.20
C ILE A 21 14.52 18.56 0.21
N ALA A 22 15.75 18.22 0.61
CA ALA A 22 16.85 19.16 0.78
C ALA A 22 16.54 20.31 1.77
N ASP A 23 15.71 20.05 2.80
CA ASP A 23 15.23 21.02 3.80
C ASP A 23 14.51 22.26 3.19
N ALA A 24 14.04 22.12 1.96
CA ALA A 24 13.41 23.21 1.23
C ALA A 24 12.06 23.60 1.84
N ARG A 25 11.70 24.88 1.71
CA ARG A 25 10.36 25.36 2.09
C ARG A 25 9.34 24.90 1.04
N LEU A 26 8.22 24.39 1.53
CA LEU A 26 7.09 24.02 0.69
C LEU A 26 6.35 25.26 0.17
N LYS A 27 5.88 25.17 -1.07
CA LYS A 27 5.09 26.20 -1.77
C LYS A 27 3.92 25.54 -2.48
N LEU A 28 2.95 26.37 -2.87
CA LEU A 28 1.91 25.98 -3.79
C LEU A 28 2.11 26.74 -5.10
N VAL A 29 2.11 26.01 -6.21
CA VAL A 29 1.94 26.59 -7.55
C VAL A 29 0.50 26.32 -7.93
N GLY A 30 -0.31 27.38 -7.99
CA GLY A 30 -1.75 27.27 -8.17
C GLY A 30 -2.19 27.43 -9.62
N GLY A 31 -3.31 26.77 -9.93
CA GLY A 31 -4.27 27.13 -10.98
C GLY A 31 -5.62 27.45 -10.34
N ASP A 32 -6.70 27.51 -11.12
CA ASP A 32 -8.00 27.99 -10.62
C ASP A 32 -8.66 27.04 -9.61
N VAL A 33 -8.49 25.73 -9.77
CA VAL A 33 -9.21 24.71 -8.97
C VAL A 33 -8.30 23.81 -8.15
N ALA A 34 -7.05 23.65 -8.59
CA ALA A 34 -6.05 22.82 -7.96
C ALA A 34 -4.71 23.55 -7.86
N ALA A 35 -3.87 23.12 -6.94
CA ALA A 35 -2.50 23.59 -6.80
C ALA A 35 -1.55 22.41 -6.62
N ALA A 36 -0.39 22.51 -7.24
CA ALA A 36 0.71 21.60 -7.00
C ALA A 36 1.43 21.98 -5.70
N LEU A 37 1.57 21.01 -4.78
CA LEU A 37 2.44 21.12 -3.62
C LEU A 37 3.87 20.80 -4.03
N VAL A 38 4.75 21.80 -3.90
CA VAL A 38 6.11 21.73 -4.44
C VAL A 38 7.16 22.24 -3.46
N SER A 39 8.42 21.95 -3.74
CA SER A 39 9.57 22.65 -3.18
C SER A 39 10.61 22.93 -4.26
N ASP A 40 11.38 23.99 -4.08
CA ASP A 40 12.52 24.27 -4.94
C ASP A 40 13.56 23.15 -4.79
N LEU A 41 14.10 22.67 -5.91
CA LEU A 41 15.30 21.83 -5.90
C LEU A 41 16.54 22.71 -6.13
N PRO A 42 17.53 22.68 -5.23
CA PRO A 42 18.76 23.43 -5.41
C PRO A 42 19.49 22.97 -6.68
N ALA A 43 20.23 23.90 -7.30
CA ALA A 43 21.06 23.59 -8.46
C ALA A 43 22.17 22.59 -8.06
N GLY A 44 22.06 21.35 -8.53
CA GLY A 44 22.99 20.26 -8.22
C GLY A 44 22.29 18.89 -8.31
N GLU A 45 23.06 17.80 -8.18
CA GLU A 45 22.51 16.45 -8.09
C GLU A 45 21.92 16.20 -6.71
N VAL A 46 20.62 16.52 -6.53
CA VAL A 46 19.87 15.95 -5.40
C VAL A 46 19.67 14.47 -5.71
N ARG A 47 20.39 13.61 -4.98
CA ARG A 47 20.22 12.16 -5.11
C ARG A 47 18.93 11.76 -4.44
N LEU A 48 17.93 11.39 -5.24
CA LEU A 48 16.67 10.86 -4.75
C LEU A 48 16.87 9.45 -4.18
N GLY A 49 17.08 9.37 -2.87
CA GLY A 49 17.29 8.13 -2.15
C GLY A 49 16.17 7.81 -1.16
N ARG A 50 16.49 6.95 -0.19
CA ARG A 50 15.55 6.52 0.85
C ARG A 50 15.10 7.68 1.74
N GLU A 51 16.00 8.61 2.06
CA GLU A 51 15.70 9.76 2.92
C GLU A 51 14.70 10.71 2.25
N GLU A 52 14.91 11.00 0.97
CA GLU A 52 14.01 11.82 0.16
C GLU A 52 12.64 11.15 0.01
N MET A 53 12.59 9.83 -0.17
CA MET A 53 11.33 9.07 -0.24
C MET A 53 10.54 9.18 1.07
N LEU A 54 11.21 9.06 2.21
CA LEU A 54 10.57 9.23 3.53
C LEU A 54 10.10 10.68 3.73
N THR A 55 10.87 11.66 3.25
CA THR A 55 10.49 13.08 3.29
C THR A 55 9.26 13.35 2.44
N HIS A 56 9.21 12.82 1.22
CA HIS A 56 8.05 12.89 0.33
C HIS A 56 6.78 12.34 1.00
N ALA A 57 6.87 11.13 1.56
CA ALA A 57 5.77 10.49 2.26
C ALA A 57 5.29 11.35 3.46
N ARG A 58 6.22 11.90 4.24
CA ARG A 58 5.90 12.77 5.38
C ARG A 58 5.21 14.06 4.95
N VAL A 59 5.65 14.69 3.87
CA VAL A 59 5.01 15.90 3.34
C VAL A 59 3.56 15.60 2.96
N LEU A 60 3.32 14.50 2.25
CA LEU A 60 1.98 14.09 1.86
C LEU A 60 1.07 13.73 3.04
N GLU A 61 1.59 13.03 4.06
CA GLU A 61 0.86 12.74 5.29
C GLU A 61 0.39 14.04 5.99
N LYS A 62 1.27 15.05 6.07
CA LYS A 62 0.92 16.34 6.68
C LYS A 62 0.00 17.19 5.81
N ALA A 63 0.08 17.06 4.49
CA ALA A 63 -0.90 17.67 3.59
C ALA A 63 -2.28 17.01 3.77
N LEU A 64 -2.33 15.68 3.86
CA LEU A 64 -3.56 14.89 4.06
C LEU A 64 -4.26 15.24 5.37
N ALA A 65 -3.49 15.49 6.43
CA ALA A 65 -4.05 15.93 7.72
C ALA A 65 -4.80 17.27 7.65
N ARG A 66 -4.58 18.05 6.59
CA ARG A 66 -5.28 19.31 6.35
C ARG A 66 -6.49 19.14 5.43
N GLY A 67 -6.61 18.01 4.73
CA GLY A 67 -7.69 17.58 3.82
C GLY A 67 -7.14 16.98 2.50
N THR A 68 -7.88 17.00 1.40
CA THR A 68 -7.60 16.14 0.23
C THR A 68 -6.25 16.39 -0.44
N VAL A 69 -5.61 15.29 -0.83
CA VAL A 69 -4.34 15.26 -1.55
C VAL A 69 -4.39 14.16 -2.58
N LEU A 70 -4.11 14.48 -3.84
CA LEU A 70 -3.83 13.51 -4.90
C LEU A 70 -2.31 13.32 -4.94
N PRO A 71 -1.76 12.21 -4.42
CA PRO A 71 -0.32 12.06 -4.29
C PRO A 71 0.36 11.85 -5.65
N MET A 72 1.44 12.58 -5.90
CA MET A 72 2.32 12.29 -7.05
C MET A 72 3.26 11.14 -6.72
N ARG A 73 3.72 10.46 -7.77
CA ARG A 73 4.81 9.48 -7.62
C ARG A 73 6.07 10.16 -7.12
N PHE A 74 6.84 9.42 -6.34
CA PHE A 74 8.15 9.89 -5.89
C PHE A 74 9.06 10.16 -7.08
N GLY A 75 9.68 11.35 -7.09
CA GLY A 75 10.71 11.72 -8.06
C GLY A 75 10.22 12.56 -9.25
N VAL A 76 8.98 13.06 -9.20
CA VAL A 76 8.48 13.96 -10.24
C VAL A 76 9.08 15.36 -10.06
N VAL A 77 9.74 15.84 -11.11
CA VAL A 77 10.40 17.14 -11.17
C VAL A 77 9.97 17.86 -12.44
N MET A 78 9.63 19.14 -12.32
CA MET A 78 9.30 20.02 -13.44
C MET A 78 10.25 21.23 -13.46
N SER A 79 10.42 21.83 -14.63
CA SER A 79 11.50 22.80 -14.90
C SER A 79 11.28 24.14 -14.18
N ASP A 80 10.03 24.57 -14.09
CA ASP A 80 9.60 25.82 -13.48
C ASP A 80 8.09 25.82 -13.18
N ALA A 81 7.62 26.95 -12.63
CA ALA A 81 6.22 27.13 -12.23
C ALA A 81 5.26 27.29 -13.41
N ASP A 82 5.72 27.74 -14.57
CA ASP A 82 4.85 27.93 -15.74
C ASP A 82 4.55 26.57 -16.37
N GLU A 83 5.55 25.68 -16.46
CA GLU A 83 5.36 24.28 -16.88
C GLU A 83 4.36 23.54 -15.97
N ILE A 84 4.43 23.77 -14.65
CA ILE A 84 3.48 23.18 -13.70
C ILE A 84 2.06 23.67 -13.97
N ARG A 85 1.86 24.98 -14.18
CA ARG A 85 0.52 25.52 -14.41
C ARG A 85 -0.06 24.99 -15.70
N GLU A 86 0.68 25.12 -16.80
CA GLU A 86 0.17 24.75 -18.12
C GLU A 86 -0.05 23.24 -18.24
N ARG A 87 0.96 22.43 -17.90
CA ARG A 87 0.97 21.00 -18.24
C ARG A 87 0.41 20.08 -17.16
N LEU A 88 0.50 20.48 -15.89
CA LEU A 88 0.02 19.65 -14.78
C LEU A 88 -1.35 20.09 -14.27
N LEU A 89 -1.65 21.40 -14.31
CA LEU A 89 -2.88 21.94 -13.73
C LEU A 89 -3.93 22.28 -14.80
N ASP A 90 -3.60 23.12 -15.79
CA ASP A 90 -4.56 23.66 -16.75
C ASP A 90 -5.03 22.60 -17.76
N GLU A 91 -4.11 21.83 -18.35
CA GLU A 91 -4.43 20.70 -19.24
C GLU A 91 -5.33 19.63 -18.58
N HIS A 92 -5.26 19.51 -17.24
CA HIS A 92 -5.97 18.48 -16.47
C HIS A 92 -7.00 19.05 -15.49
N ALA A 93 -7.37 20.33 -15.62
CA ALA A 93 -8.15 21.03 -14.58
C ALA A 93 -9.52 20.40 -14.29
N ALA A 94 -10.19 19.86 -15.31
CA ALA A 94 -11.47 19.18 -15.16
C ALA A 94 -11.32 17.86 -14.40
N ASP A 95 -10.36 17.02 -14.82
CA ASP A 95 -10.10 15.71 -14.21
C ASP A 95 -9.60 15.85 -12.77
N LEU A 96 -8.70 16.81 -12.51
CA LEU A 96 -8.19 17.09 -11.17
C LEU A 96 -9.32 17.50 -10.21
N ARG A 97 -10.31 18.27 -10.69
CA ARG A 97 -11.47 18.64 -9.87
C ARG A 97 -12.31 17.42 -9.51
N VAL A 98 -12.61 16.59 -10.51
CA VAL A 98 -13.37 15.34 -10.30
C VAL A 98 -12.64 14.45 -9.30
N GLN A 99 -11.31 14.28 -9.43
CA GLN A 99 -10.54 13.46 -8.50
C GLN A 99 -10.44 14.08 -7.10
N LEU A 100 -10.25 15.40 -6.97
CA LEU A 100 -10.24 16.06 -5.66
C LEU A 100 -11.58 15.90 -4.94
N ASP A 101 -12.70 16.05 -5.65
CA ASP A 101 -14.03 15.82 -5.10
C ASP A 101 -14.25 14.33 -4.76
N GLU A 102 -13.79 13.44 -5.64
CA GLU A 102 -13.88 11.99 -5.43
C GLU A 102 -13.11 11.57 -4.17
N PHE A 103 -11.90 12.07 -3.94
CA PHE A 103 -11.08 11.66 -2.80
C PHE A 103 -11.30 12.49 -1.53
N ASP A 104 -12.26 13.43 -1.54
CA ASP A 104 -12.58 14.19 -0.35
C ASP A 104 -13.08 13.31 0.81
N GLY A 105 -12.53 13.58 1.99
CA GLY A 105 -12.80 12.78 3.19
C GLY A 105 -12.29 11.33 3.13
N LYS A 106 -11.60 10.90 2.07
CA LYS A 106 -11.10 9.52 1.92
C LYS A 106 -9.62 9.39 2.26
N ILE A 107 -9.24 8.21 2.70
CA ILE A 107 -7.87 7.84 3.08
C ILE A 107 -7.56 6.43 2.60
N GLU A 108 -6.27 6.12 2.46
CA GLU A 108 -5.82 4.75 2.27
C GLU A 108 -5.33 4.15 3.59
N VAL A 109 -5.68 2.89 3.81
CA VAL A 109 -5.11 2.03 4.84
C VAL A 109 -4.53 0.80 4.15
N ARG A 110 -3.28 0.47 4.43
CA ARG A 110 -2.64 -0.74 3.91
C ARG A 110 -2.52 -1.80 4.99
N ILE A 111 -2.99 -2.99 4.67
CA ILE A 111 -2.90 -4.17 5.52
C ILE A 111 -1.98 -5.20 4.87
N ARG A 112 -1.03 -5.68 5.66
CA ARG A 112 -0.19 -6.82 5.30
C ARG A 112 -0.31 -7.90 6.35
N ALA A 113 -0.73 -9.09 5.96
CA ALA A 113 -0.90 -10.25 6.83
C ALA A 113 0.12 -11.32 6.42
N VAL A 114 1.00 -11.72 7.36
CA VAL A 114 2.08 -12.68 7.10
C VAL A 114 2.00 -13.83 8.09
N TYR A 115 1.96 -15.06 7.58
CA TYR A 115 1.95 -16.26 8.42
C TYR A 115 3.23 -16.42 9.22
N GLU A 116 3.08 -16.99 10.42
CA GLU A 116 4.16 -17.69 11.11
C GLU A 116 4.35 -19.06 10.47
N GLU A 117 5.55 -19.31 9.94
CA GLU A 117 5.84 -20.46 9.06
C GLU A 117 5.53 -21.81 9.72
N GLU A 118 5.97 -22.00 10.96
CA GLU A 118 5.69 -23.25 11.67
C GLU A 118 4.21 -23.49 11.91
N SER A 119 3.46 -22.43 12.21
CA SER A 119 2.01 -22.52 12.45
C SER A 119 1.28 -22.86 11.16
N LEU A 120 1.63 -22.21 10.04
CA LEU A 120 1.09 -22.51 8.72
C LEU A 120 1.35 -23.98 8.31
N LEU A 121 2.58 -24.46 8.43
CA LEU A 121 2.92 -25.85 8.08
C LEU A 121 2.20 -26.85 8.99
N ARG A 122 2.09 -26.56 10.29
CA ARG A 122 1.32 -27.40 11.23
C ARG A 122 -0.15 -27.49 10.83
N ASP A 123 -0.76 -26.38 10.45
CA ASP A 123 -2.17 -26.34 10.05
C ASP A 123 -2.40 -27.08 8.73
N VAL A 124 -1.51 -26.92 7.75
CA VAL A 124 -1.57 -27.66 6.46
C VAL A 124 -1.46 -29.17 6.68
N VAL A 125 -0.53 -29.62 7.53
CA VAL A 125 -0.36 -31.05 7.85
C VAL A 125 -1.58 -31.59 8.62
N ARG A 126 -2.20 -30.79 9.49
CA ARG A 126 -3.43 -31.19 10.22
C ARG A 126 -4.64 -31.26 9.30
N ALA A 127 -4.73 -30.38 8.31
CA ALA A 127 -5.85 -30.32 7.38
C ALA A 127 -5.83 -31.46 6.34
N ASP A 128 -4.66 -32.07 6.07
CA ASP A 128 -4.51 -33.14 5.08
C ASP A 128 -3.86 -34.41 5.69
N PRO A 129 -4.68 -35.42 6.05
CA PRO A 129 -4.19 -36.66 6.64
C PRO A 129 -3.21 -37.45 5.76
N GLU A 130 -3.25 -37.28 4.43
CA GLU A 130 -2.34 -37.97 3.53
C GLU A 130 -0.95 -37.32 3.54
N ILE A 131 -0.84 -36.01 3.72
CA ILE A 131 0.45 -35.34 4.01
C ILE A 131 1.07 -35.96 5.27
N ALA A 132 0.26 -36.14 6.32
CA ALA A 132 0.73 -36.75 7.56
C ALA A 132 1.14 -38.23 7.38
N ALA A 133 0.40 -38.99 6.55
CA ALA A 133 0.69 -40.39 6.26
C ALA A 133 1.98 -40.57 5.47
N VAL A 134 2.17 -39.81 4.39
CA VAL A 134 3.38 -39.83 3.55
C VAL A 134 4.60 -39.37 4.37
N ARG A 135 4.47 -38.34 5.21
CA ARG A 135 5.55 -37.92 6.10
C ARG A 135 5.98 -39.03 7.07
N ARG A 136 5.03 -39.83 7.59
CA ARG A 136 5.33 -40.98 8.46
C ARG A 136 6.01 -42.13 7.71
N SER A 137 5.58 -42.45 6.49
CA SER A 137 6.16 -43.56 5.72
C SER A 137 7.59 -43.29 5.26
N LEU A 138 7.98 -42.02 5.16
CA LEU A 138 9.32 -41.58 4.77
C LEU A 138 10.34 -41.59 5.93
N SER A 139 9.88 -41.72 7.18
CA SER A 139 10.73 -41.71 8.36
C SER A 139 11.53 -43.02 8.47
N GLY A 140 12.86 -42.95 8.30
CA GLY A 140 13.77 -44.10 8.45
C GLY A 140 14.14 -44.83 7.15
N GLN A 141 13.77 -44.31 5.99
CA GLN A 141 14.16 -44.82 4.67
C GLN A 141 15.31 -44.00 4.05
N SER A 142 16.10 -44.60 3.14
CA SER A 142 17.19 -43.90 2.45
C SER A 142 16.66 -42.81 1.49
N GLU A 143 17.47 -41.78 1.26
CA GLU A 143 17.10 -40.64 0.40
C GLU A 143 16.85 -41.06 -1.06
N ASP A 144 17.65 -42.00 -1.58
CA ASP A 144 17.52 -42.49 -2.96
C ASP A 144 16.24 -43.30 -3.21
N ALA A 145 15.78 -44.08 -2.21
CA ALA A 145 14.55 -44.86 -2.32
C ALA A 145 13.27 -44.01 -2.21
N THR A 146 13.40 -42.76 -1.76
CA THR A 146 12.28 -41.90 -1.40
C THR A 146 12.19 -40.59 -2.18
N TYR A 147 13.09 -40.36 -3.13
CA TYR A 147 13.19 -39.10 -3.89
C TYR A 147 11.85 -38.64 -4.48
N TYR A 148 11.16 -39.50 -5.25
CA TYR A 148 9.87 -39.17 -5.86
C TYR A 148 8.77 -38.90 -4.83
N ALA A 149 8.74 -39.66 -3.73
CA ALA A 149 7.76 -39.50 -2.67
C ALA A 149 7.98 -38.19 -1.88
N ARG A 150 9.23 -37.73 -1.74
CA ARG A 150 9.56 -36.41 -1.15
C ARG A 150 9.11 -35.26 -2.04
N ILE A 151 9.25 -35.37 -3.37
CA ILE A 151 8.74 -34.38 -4.32
C ILE A 151 7.21 -34.26 -4.20
N GLN A 152 6.49 -35.38 -4.27
CA GLN A 152 5.03 -35.38 -4.17
C GLN A 152 4.53 -34.81 -2.84
N LEU A 153 5.25 -35.12 -1.73
CA LEU A 153 4.94 -34.52 -0.44
C LEU A 153 5.11 -32.99 -0.46
N GLY A 154 6.20 -32.50 -1.04
CA GLY A 154 6.47 -31.07 -1.19
C GLY A 154 5.40 -30.35 -2.01
N GLU A 155 5.06 -30.90 -3.18
CA GLU A 155 4.00 -30.37 -4.06
C GLU A 155 2.65 -30.29 -3.33
N ARG A 156 2.31 -31.33 -2.58
CA ARG A 156 1.05 -31.39 -1.83
C ARG A 156 1.01 -30.39 -0.68
N VAL A 157 2.12 -30.21 0.04
CA VAL A 157 2.25 -29.18 1.08
C VAL A 157 2.11 -27.80 0.46
N ALA A 158 2.79 -27.52 -0.67
CA ALA A 158 2.69 -26.24 -1.37
C ALA A 158 1.24 -25.94 -1.81
N ALA A 159 0.55 -26.93 -2.40
CA ALA A 159 -0.85 -26.78 -2.77
C ALA A 159 -1.77 -26.58 -1.55
N GLY A 160 -1.46 -27.21 -0.41
CA GLY A 160 -2.18 -27.01 0.85
C GLY A 160 -1.99 -25.60 1.42
N VAL A 161 -0.76 -25.09 1.37
CA VAL A 161 -0.44 -23.70 1.74
C VAL A 161 -1.22 -22.73 0.87
N GLU A 162 -1.23 -22.92 -0.45
CA GLU A 162 -1.92 -22.02 -1.37
C GLU A 162 -3.44 -21.98 -1.13
N ARG A 163 -4.09 -23.14 -0.96
CA ARG A 163 -5.52 -23.20 -0.61
C ARG A 163 -5.83 -22.56 0.74
N GLN A 164 -4.93 -22.65 1.72
CA GLN A 164 -5.11 -21.97 3.00
C GLN A 164 -4.99 -20.45 2.83
N ARG A 165 -4.01 -20.01 2.04
CA ARG A 165 -3.74 -18.61 1.73
C ARG A 165 -4.91 -17.94 1.02
N GLU A 166 -5.45 -18.57 -0.03
CA GLU A 166 -6.62 -18.07 -0.77
C GLU A 166 -7.83 -17.90 0.15
N ARG A 167 -8.16 -18.94 0.95
CA ARG A 167 -9.29 -18.90 1.88
C ARG A 167 -9.15 -17.80 2.94
N ASP A 168 -7.99 -17.71 3.58
CA ASP A 168 -7.75 -16.69 4.60
C ASP A 168 -7.70 -15.29 3.98
N ALA A 169 -7.16 -15.13 2.77
CA ALA A 169 -7.16 -13.85 2.06
C ALA A 169 -8.59 -13.40 1.73
N ASP A 170 -9.42 -14.29 1.17
CA ASP A 170 -10.81 -14.01 0.85
C ASP A 170 -11.61 -13.60 2.09
N GLU A 171 -11.41 -14.30 3.22
CA GLU A 171 -12.08 -14.01 4.49
C GLU A 171 -11.66 -12.63 5.05
N ILE A 172 -10.35 -12.38 5.12
CA ILE A 172 -9.80 -11.14 5.67
C ILE A 172 -10.17 -9.94 4.79
N ILE A 173 -9.94 -10.05 3.47
CA ILE A 173 -10.23 -8.97 2.52
C ILE A 173 -11.73 -8.73 2.44
N GLY A 174 -12.54 -9.79 2.33
CA GLY A 174 -14.00 -9.67 2.26
C GLY A 174 -14.59 -8.96 3.47
N SER A 175 -14.10 -9.27 4.68
CA SER A 175 -14.56 -8.63 5.92
C SER A 175 -14.21 -7.13 5.97
N LEU A 176 -12.99 -6.76 5.57
CA LEU A 176 -12.56 -5.35 5.54
C LEU A 176 -13.21 -4.58 4.38
N ALA A 177 -13.45 -5.24 3.25
CA ALA A 177 -14.10 -4.66 2.07
C ALA A 177 -15.52 -4.19 2.35
N ALA A 178 -16.23 -4.80 3.31
CA ALA A 178 -17.58 -4.41 3.70
C ALA A 178 -17.69 -2.96 4.21
N VAL A 179 -16.59 -2.39 4.69
CA VAL A 179 -16.51 -1.01 5.21
C VAL A 179 -15.55 -0.12 4.42
N ALA A 180 -14.90 -0.66 3.38
CA ALA A 180 -14.08 0.07 2.44
C ALA A 180 -14.90 0.48 1.22
N LEU A 181 -14.49 1.56 0.56
CA LEU A 181 -15.06 2.03 -0.70
C LEU A 181 -14.43 1.33 -1.91
N ALA A 182 -13.17 0.92 -1.80
CA ALA A 182 -12.44 0.19 -2.82
C ALA A 182 -11.30 -0.60 -2.19
N VAL A 183 -10.85 -1.64 -2.88
CA VAL A 183 -9.72 -2.48 -2.50
C VAL A 183 -8.74 -2.58 -3.68
N ASP A 184 -7.46 -2.38 -3.40
CA ASP A 184 -6.36 -2.63 -4.32
C ASP A 184 -5.50 -3.79 -3.76
N GLU A 185 -5.62 -4.95 -4.40
CA GLU A 185 -4.86 -6.14 -4.02
C GLU A 185 -3.46 -6.10 -4.63
N GLY A 186 -2.47 -5.82 -3.79
CA GLY A 186 -1.07 -5.83 -4.19
C GLY A 186 -0.53 -7.25 -4.35
N LYS A 187 0.57 -7.39 -5.09
CA LYS A 187 1.21 -8.69 -5.31
C LYS A 187 1.66 -9.34 -3.99
N THR A 188 1.27 -10.59 -3.77
CA THR A 188 1.78 -11.44 -2.68
C THR A 188 3.07 -12.12 -3.13
N GLY A 189 4.18 -11.39 -3.13
CA GLY A 189 5.47 -11.87 -3.68
C GLY A 189 6.20 -12.94 -2.86
N HIS A 190 5.63 -13.42 -1.74
CA HIS A 190 6.25 -14.45 -0.90
C HIS A 190 5.15 -15.39 -0.37
N GLU A 191 5.41 -16.70 -0.40
CA GLU A 191 4.47 -17.78 -0.03
C GLU A 191 3.82 -17.61 1.36
N ARG A 192 4.47 -16.87 2.27
CA ARG A 192 3.97 -16.63 3.64
C ARG A 192 3.06 -15.42 3.75
N VAL A 193 2.84 -14.66 2.68
CA VAL A 193 2.01 -13.44 2.71
C VAL A 193 0.58 -13.82 2.33
N ALA A 194 -0.30 -13.85 3.32
CA ALA A 194 -1.73 -14.07 3.12
C ALA A 194 -2.36 -12.87 2.41
N VAL A 195 -2.15 -11.67 2.95
CA VAL A 195 -2.75 -10.43 2.44
C VAL A 195 -1.68 -9.37 2.26
N ASN A 196 -1.78 -8.64 1.15
CA ASN A 196 -1.03 -7.40 0.90
C ASN A 196 -1.94 -6.45 0.12
N ALA A 197 -2.87 -5.78 0.81
CA ALA A 197 -3.92 -5.00 0.17
C ALA A 197 -3.98 -3.58 0.73
N SER A 198 -4.35 -2.64 -0.12
CA SER A 198 -4.71 -1.28 0.24
C SER A 198 -6.23 -1.13 0.17
N PHE A 199 -6.79 -0.39 1.13
CA PHE A 199 -8.22 -0.15 1.27
C PHE A 199 -8.46 1.35 1.23
N LEU A 200 -9.37 1.80 0.37
CA LEU A 200 -9.86 3.17 0.37
C LEU A 200 -11.01 3.26 1.38
N VAL A 201 -10.87 4.10 2.40
CA VAL A 201 -11.82 4.19 3.51
C VAL A 201 -12.22 5.64 3.70
N GLU A 202 -13.50 5.87 4.01
CA GLU A 202 -13.93 7.19 4.50
C GLU A 202 -13.27 7.45 5.85
N ARG A 203 -12.65 8.62 6.02
CA ARG A 203 -11.98 9.01 7.28
C ARG A 203 -12.91 8.90 8.49
N ALA A 204 -14.20 9.20 8.30
CA ALA A 204 -15.22 9.10 9.34
C ALA A 204 -15.47 7.65 9.80
N ARG A 205 -15.25 6.66 8.92
CA ARG A 205 -15.44 5.22 9.18
C ARG A 205 -14.15 4.49 9.56
N LEU A 206 -13.03 5.21 9.71
CA LEU A 206 -11.74 4.63 10.07
C LEU A 206 -11.80 3.82 11.38
N LYS A 207 -12.59 4.27 12.36
CA LYS A 207 -12.75 3.53 13.62
C LYS A 207 -13.40 2.17 13.39
N GLU A 208 -14.49 2.14 12.62
CA GLU A 208 -15.21 0.91 12.27
C GLU A 208 -14.29 -0.08 11.53
N PHE A 209 -13.50 0.42 10.57
CA PHE A 209 -12.48 -0.37 9.88
C PHE A 209 -11.47 -1.00 10.84
N ASN A 210 -10.96 -0.21 11.79
CA ASN A 210 -10.00 -0.69 12.78
C ASN A 210 -10.61 -1.71 13.73
N ASP A 211 -11.86 -1.51 14.18
CA ASP A 211 -12.55 -2.46 15.06
C ASP A 211 -12.73 -3.84 14.38
N ILE A 212 -13.01 -3.87 13.07
CA ILE A 212 -13.07 -5.12 12.28
C ILE A 212 -11.69 -5.77 12.17
N LEU A 213 -10.66 -4.99 11.86
CA LEU A 213 -9.29 -5.51 11.77
C LEU A 213 -8.81 -6.11 13.11
N ASP A 214 -9.13 -5.49 14.23
CA ASP A 214 -8.76 -5.97 15.55
C ASP A 214 -9.43 -7.32 15.86
N ALA A 215 -10.72 -7.49 15.51
CA ALA A 215 -11.42 -8.77 15.65
C ALA A 215 -10.81 -9.88 14.77
N ILE A 216 -10.44 -9.54 13.53
CA ILE A 216 -9.71 -10.46 12.63
C ILE A 216 -8.36 -10.82 13.23
N ALA A 217 -7.59 -9.84 13.71
CA ALA A 217 -6.27 -10.07 14.29
C ALA A 217 -6.33 -10.99 15.52
N GLU A 218 -7.38 -10.87 16.34
CA GLU A 218 -7.64 -11.78 17.46
C GLU A 218 -7.95 -13.20 17.00
N ALA A 219 -8.81 -13.37 15.99
CA ALA A 219 -9.15 -14.68 15.43
C ALA A 219 -7.93 -15.43 14.84
N TYR A 220 -6.96 -14.68 14.31
CA TYR A 220 -5.72 -15.20 13.72
C TYR A 220 -4.50 -15.16 14.66
N ALA A 221 -4.70 -14.87 15.95
CA ALA A 221 -3.62 -14.72 16.92
C ALA A 221 -2.68 -15.94 16.97
N GLY A 222 -1.37 -15.69 16.95
CA GLY A 222 -0.32 -16.72 16.97
C GLY A 222 -0.12 -17.48 15.64
N ARG A 223 -0.94 -17.22 14.63
CA ARG A 223 -0.84 -17.82 13.29
C ARG A 223 -0.41 -16.81 12.23
N VAL A 224 -0.89 -15.58 12.34
CA VAL A 224 -0.63 -14.50 11.38
C VAL A 224 -0.22 -13.23 12.11
N ARG A 225 0.80 -12.55 11.58
CA ARG A 225 1.19 -11.20 11.99
C ARG A 225 0.63 -10.17 11.01
N PHE A 226 -0.17 -9.26 11.54
CA PHE A 226 -0.71 -8.13 10.79
C PHE A 226 0.20 -6.91 10.93
N LYS A 227 0.44 -6.22 9.82
CA LYS A 227 1.04 -4.89 9.77
C LYS A 227 0.02 -3.93 9.19
N TYR A 228 -0.35 -2.95 10.00
CA TYR A 228 -1.20 -1.83 9.64
C TYR A 228 -0.33 -0.63 9.23
N THR A 229 -0.68 0.04 8.12
CA THR A 229 -0.06 1.31 7.72
C THR A 229 -1.14 2.28 7.25
N GLY A 230 -1.37 3.36 7.99
CA GLY A 230 -2.47 4.29 7.76
C GLY A 230 -2.58 5.34 8.89
N PRO A 231 -3.35 6.42 8.68
CA PRO A 231 -3.98 6.83 7.44
C PRO A 231 -2.96 7.40 6.43
N LEU A 232 -3.06 6.98 5.16
CA LEU A 232 -2.20 7.41 4.07
C LEU A 232 -2.98 8.21 3.02
N PRO A 233 -2.29 9.04 2.21
CA PRO A 233 -2.86 9.54 0.96
C PRO A 233 -3.20 8.34 0.05
N PRO A 234 -4.22 8.47 -0.82
CA PRO A 234 -4.72 7.37 -1.66
C PRO A 234 -3.80 7.03 -2.84
N HIS A 235 -2.57 6.59 -2.55
CA HIS A 235 -1.53 6.25 -3.53
C HIS A 235 -1.94 5.11 -4.47
N SER A 236 -2.65 4.10 -3.97
CA SER A 236 -3.10 2.95 -4.78
C SER A 236 -4.29 3.27 -5.67
N PHE A 237 -5.01 4.36 -5.40
CA PHE A 237 -6.31 4.64 -6.03
C PHE A 237 -6.28 5.86 -6.97
N VAL A 238 -5.34 6.77 -6.77
CA VAL A 238 -5.19 7.96 -7.61
C VAL A 238 -4.40 7.63 -8.88
N GLN A 239 -4.91 8.04 -10.03
CA GLN A 239 -4.23 7.97 -11.32
C GLN A 239 -4.06 9.40 -11.89
N LEU A 240 -2.83 9.92 -11.87
CA LEU A 240 -2.50 11.24 -12.40
C LEU A 240 -1.68 11.12 -13.68
N ALA A 241 -1.96 11.94 -14.69
CA ALA A 241 -1.11 12.06 -15.86
C ALA A 241 0.31 12.51 -15.43
N GLY A 242 1.34 11.83 -15.92
CA GLY A 242 2.74 12.00 -15.45
C GLY A 242 3.17 11.00 -14.38
N SER A 243 2.33 10.01 -14.05
CA SER A 243 2.67 8.88 -13.18
C SER A 243 3.29 7.66 -13.92
N ALA A 244 3.69 7.84 -15.18
CA ALA A 244 4.29 6.82 -16.04
C ALA A 244 5.80 7.02 -16.17
#